data_AF-A0A7S0LE31-F1
#
_entry.id   AF-A0A7S0LE31-F1
#
_cell.length_a   1.000
_cell.length_b   1.000
_cell.length_c   1.000
_cell.angle_alpha   90.00
_cell.angle_beta   90.00
_cell.angle_gamma   90.00
#
_symmetry.space_group_name_H-M   'P 1'
#
loop_
_entity.id
_entity.type
_entity.pdbx_description
1 polymer ?
#
loop_
_entity_poly.entity_id
_entity_poly.type
_entity_poly.pdbx_seq_one_letter_code
_entity_poly.pdbx_strand_id
1 'polypeptide(L)'
;RTTNTWPVMPDLRACTAAAAAVACSVAYALYVWRRDRALHEDDPSDQSGKGFVAGGHDDSIRFIGDRILKKQQDGGRGERECAFLLEASMHHFLKEWAPQCVGSRNFEGAMWTEMSNTLAGLVSPVVLDLKLGTQTWHPGASDDKRKQHEAKAAQSTSGILGVRVTGGQLRTAFGGALEPIGAKMKREVRTEPELLECLRRFLVSAPLRLTFLRKMQALEDWFSSQTEFAFFGSSVLLAFDGALESPTELRIGLIDFPHVYRLNQIDRSCLTGVATLRRLAQSLVAA
;
A
#
# COMPACT_ATOMS: atom_id res chain seq x y z
N ARG A 1 -11.06 -52.09 -25.03
CA ARG A 1 -12.29 -51.28 -24.93
C ARG A 1 -12.58 -51.06 -23.46
N THR A 2 -12.07 -49.98 -22.89
CA THR A 2 -12.32 -49.56 -21.51
C THR A 2 -13.29 -48.37 -21.58
N THR A 3 -14.46 -48.53 -20.96
CA THR A 3 -15.53 -47.53 -20.94
C THR A 3 -15.24 -46.47 -19.87
N ASN A 4 -15.26 -45.22 -20.31
CA ASN A 4 -15.20 -44.00 -19.49
C ASN A 4 -16.30 -43.98 -18.41
N THR A 5 -15.91 -43.75 -17.17
CA THR A 5 -16.73 -43.07 -16.16
C THR A 5 -15.90 -41.94 -15.58
N TRP A 6 -16.26 -40.72 -15.96
CA TRP A 6 -15.67 -39.49 -15.45
C TRP A 6 -16.20 -39.22 -14.03
N PRO A 7 -15.36 -38.78 -13.08
CA PRO A 7 -15.85 -38.25 -11.81
C PRO A 7 -16.55 -36.91 -12.05
N VAL A 8 -17.71 -36.77 -11.42
CA VAL A 8 -18.57 -35.58 -11.40
C VAL A 8 -17.77 -34.35 -10.97
N MET A 9 -17.83 -33.28 -11.77
CA MET A 9 -17.22 -31.99 -11.46
C MET A 9 -17.86 -31.37 -10.21
N PRO A 10 -17.09 -30.89 -9.22
CA PRO A 10 -17.62 -30.00 -8.21
C PRO A 10 -17.96 -28.64 -8.82
N ASP A 11 -19.08 -28.11 -8.34
CA ASP A 11 -19.83 -26.93 -8.77
C ASP A 11 -18.97 -25.68 -9.05
N LEU A 12 -19.23 -25.04 -10.19
CA LEU A 12 -18.45 -23.95 -10.81
C LEU A 12 -18.81 -22.57 -10.25
N ARG A 13 -19.05 -22.47 -8.94
CA ARG A 13 -19.42 -21.24 -8.23
C ARG A 13 -18.58 -21.02 -6.96
N ALA A 14 -17.26 -21.03 -7.11
CA ALA A 14 -16.33 -20.59 -6.06
C ALA A 14 -15.00 -20.10 -6.65
N CYS A 15 -15.06 -19.20 -7.64
CA CYS A 15 -13.87 -18.61 -8.26
C CYS A 15 -14.06 -17.11 -8.49
N THR A 16 -14.24 -16.34 -7.40
CA THR A 16 -14.05 -14.89 -7.44
C THR A 16 -13.49 -14.42 -6.09
N ALA A 17 -12.45 -13.57 -6.16
CA ALA A 17 -11.90 -12.74 -5.07
C ALA A 17 -10.66 -13.21 -4.27
N ALA A 18 -9.61 -13.77 -4.91
CA ALA A 18 -8.34 -14.11 -4.22
C ALA A 18 -7.10 -13.26 -4.61
N ALA A 19 -7.23 -12.07 -5.22
CA ALA A 19 -6.09 -11.44 -5.91
C ALA A 19 -5.74 -9.97 -5.57
N ALA A 20 -6.06 -9.41 -4.39
CA ALA A 20 -5.81 -7.97 -4.18
C ALA A 20 -5.38 -7.45 -2.80
N ALA A 21 -5.02 -8.26 -1.81
CA ALA A 21 -4.25 -7.77 -0.66
C ALA A 21 -2.79 -7.63 -1.14
N VAL A 22 -2.02 -6.57 -0.85
CA VAL A 22 -1.25 -6.57 0.40
C VAL A 22 -0.64 -5.18 0.76
N ALA A 23 -0.84 -4.11 -0.03
CA ALA A 23 -0.46 -2.71 0.29
C ALA A 23 -1.59 -2.00 1.01
N CYS A 24 -2.83 -2.24 0.55
CA CYS A 24 -4.00 -1.58 1.12
C CYS A 24 -4.48 -2.22 2.42
N SER A 25 -3.86 -3.31 2.89
CA SER A 25 -4.25 -3.93 4.16
C SER A 25 -3.91 -3.02 5.34
N VAL A 26 -2.96 -2.08 5.24
CA VAL A 26 -2.71 -1.12 6.33
C VAL A 26 -3.81 -0.05 6.43
N ALA A 27 -4.15 0.64 5.33
CA ALA A 27 -5.19 1.67 5.35
C ALA A 27 -6.60 1.08 5.61
N TYR A 28 -6.87 -0.10 5.04
CA TYR A 28 -8.11 -0.83 5.30
C TYR A 28 -8.15 -1.43 6.71
N ALA A 29 -7.08 -2.08 7.18
CA ALA A 29 -7.03 -2.57 8.57
C ALA A 29 -7.10 -1.42 9.57
N LEU A 30 -6.54 -0.24 9.30
CA LEU A 30 -6.72 0.95 10.14
C LEU A 30 -8.16 1.46 10.16
N TYR A 31 -8.83 1.47 8.99
CA TYR A 31 -10.24 1.81 8.90
C TYR A 31 -11.12 0.83 9.70
N VAL A 32 -10.90 -0.48 9.54
CA VAL A 32 -11.59 -1.53 10.31
C VAL A 32 -11.24 -1.43 11.80
N TRP A 33 -9.96 -1.26 12.15
CA TRP A 33 -9.47 -1.10 13.52
C TRP A 33 -10.18 0.03 14.27
N ARG A 34 -10.32 1.20 13.63
CA ARG A 34 -11.05 2.32 14.25
C ARG A 34 -12.55 2.12 14.32
N ARG A 35 -13.15 1.56 13.27
CA ARG A 35 -14.59 1.28 13.26
C ARG A 35 -14.95 0.35 14.41
N ASP A 36 -14.15 -0.69 14.64
CA ASP A 36 -14.40 -1.65 15.71
C ASP A 36 -14.11 -1.02 17.10
N ARG A 37 -13.10 -0.14 17.23
CA ARG A 37 -12.86 0.61 18.47
C ARG A 37 -14.00 1.58 18.82
N ALA A 38 -14.60 2.24 17.82
CA ALA A 38 -15.75 3.13 18.01
C ALA A 38 -17.04 2.38 18.39
N LEU A 39 -17.09 1.05 18.22
CA LEU A 39 -18.21 0.20 18.64
C LEU A 39 -18.02 -0.39 20.05
N HIS A 40 -16.83 -0.25 20.65
CA HIS A 40 -16.45 -0.86 21.93
C HIS A 40 -16.06 0.15 23.03
N GLU A 41 -16.52 1.41 22.93
CA GLU A 41 -16.23 2.46 23.93
C GLU A 41 -16.98 2.33 25.27
N ASP A 42 -17.57 1.17 25.61
CA ASP A 42 -18.40 0.99 26.83
C ASP A 42 -17.95 -0.13 27.81
N ASP A 43 -16.74 -0.69 27.76
CA ASP A 43 -16.28 -1.64 28.80
C ASP A 43 -14.85 -1.38 29.33
N PRO A 44 -14.69 -0.81 30.54
CA PRO A 44 -13.40 -0.48 31.13
C PRO A 44 -12.60 -1.66 31.70
N SER A 45 -13.01 -2.92 31.53
CA SER A 45 -12.50 -4.05 32.33
C SER A 45 -11.47 -5.00 31.69
N ASP A 46 -11.07 -4.85 30.43
CA ASP A 46 -10.11 -5.78 29.80
C ASP A 46 -8.64 -5.29 29.89
N GLN A 47 -7.92 -5.75 30.93
CA GLN A 47 -6.46 -5.62 31.09
C GLN A 47 -5.70 -6.87 30.60
N SER A 48 -6.21 -7.61 29.61
CA SER A 48 -5.42 -8.66 28.96
C SER A 48 -4.70 -8.13 27.72
N GLY A 49 -3.36 -8.20 27.71
CA GLY A 49 -2.49 -7.85 26.58
C GLY A 49 -2.66 -8.76 25.36
N LYS A 50 -3.88 -8.88 24.83
CA LYS A 50 -4.19 -9.57 23.59
C LYS A 50 -4.03 -8.59 22.45
N GLY A 51 -3.11 -8.91 21.53
CA GLY A 51 -2.96 -8.18 20.28
C GLY A 51 -4.32 -8.04 19.60
N PHE A 52 -4.60 -6.83 19.13
CA PHE A 52 -5.84 -6.53 18.42
C PHE A 52 -5.91 -7.34 17.12
N VAL A 53 -6.97 -8.14 16.97
CA VAL A 53 -7.35 -8.78 15.71
C VAL A 53 -8.53 -7.99 15.17
N ALA A 54 -8.34 -7.32 14.03
CA ALA A 54 -9.40 -6.59 13.35
C ALA A 54 -10.44 -7.58 12.85
N GLY A 55 -11.64 -7.56 13.44
CA GLY A 55 -12.75 -8.42 13.06
C GLY A 55 -13.32 -8.01 11.71
N GLY A 56 -12.81 -8.61 10.62
CA GLY A 56 -13.36 -8.40 9.29
C GLY A 56 -12.40 -8.77 8.17
N HIS A 57 -12.35 -10.06 7.82
CA HIS A 57 -11.83 -10.57 6.54
C HIS A 57 -10.39 -10.22 6.11
N ASP A 58 -9.51 -9.76 7.00
CA ASP A 58 -8.10 -9.50 6.64
C ASP A 58 -7.11 -9.84 7.77
N ASP A 59 -7.08 -11.12 8.19
CA ASP A 59 -6.01 -11.70 9.04
C ASP A 59 -4.63 -11.71 8.35
N SER A 60 -4.40 -10.84 7.36
CA SER A 60 -3.15 -10.74 6.62
C SER A 60 -2.17 -9.76 7.24
N ILE A 61 -2.60 -8.88 8.15
CA ILE A 61 -1.74 -7.93 8.87
C ILE A 61 -2.05 -7.93 10.36
N ARG A 62 -1.01 -7.98 11.20
CA ARG A 62 -1.11 -7.79 12.65
C ARG A 62 -0.14 -6.71 13.11
N PHE A 63 -0.62 -5.77 13.89
CA PHE A 63 0.20 -4.74 14.52
C PHE A 63 0.62 -5.19 15.93
N ILE A 64 1.92 -5.15 16.21
CA ILE A 64 2.51 -5.53 17.50
C ILE A 64 3.44 -4.40 17.92
N GLY A 65 2.90 -3.36 18.56
CA GLY A 65 3.65 -2.18 18.97
C GLY A 65 4.35 -1.49 17.79
N ASP A 66 5.68 -1.48 17.81
CA ASP A 66 6.55 -0.93 16.76
C ASP A 66 6.80 -1.92 15.59
N ARG A 67 6.14 -3.07 15.57
CA ARG A 67 6.25 -4.10 14.54
C ARG A 67 4.93 -4.39 13.84
N ILE A 68 5.05 -4.93 12.63
CA ILE A 68 3.95 -5.49 11.85
C ILE A 68 4.32 -6.92 11.43
N LEU A 69 3.36 -7.83 11.56
CA LEU A 69 3.40 -9.14 10.91
C LEU A 69 2.50 -9.09 9.68
N LYS A 70 3.06 -9.40 8.51
CA LYS A 70 2.34 -9.51 7.25
C LYS A 70 2.31 -10.97 6.82
N LYS A 71 1.13 -11.58 6.76
CA LYS A 71 0.96 -12.98 6.37
C LYS A 71 1.50 -13.18 4.97
N GLN A 72 2.36 -14.18 4.80
CA GLN A 72 2.96 -14.47 3.51
C GLN A 72 1.91 -14.98 2.54
N GLN A 73 1.91 -14.40 1.35
CA GLN A 73 0.98 -14.75 0.29
C GLN A 73 1.46 -15.97 -0.49
N ASP A 74 0.51 -16.79 -0.93
CA ASP A 74 0.76 -17.98 -1.75
C ASP A 74 1.47 -17.67 -3.08
N GLY A 75 2.05 -18.72 -3.68
CA GLY A 75 2.79 -18.64 -4.94
C GLY A 75 4.17 -17.97 -4.79
N GLY A 76 4.79 -18.12 -3.62
CA GLY A 76 6.10 -17.55 -3.28
C GLY A 76 6.12 -16.03 -3.22
N ARG A 77 4.96 -15.36 -3.25
CA ARG A 77 4.88 -13.88 -3.22
C ARG A 77 5.37 -13.33 -1.88
N GLY A 78 4.93 -13.95 -0.78
CA GLY A 78 5.36 -13.53 0.56
C GLY A 78 6.85 -13.75 0.80
N GLU A 79 7.41 -14.86 0.31
CA GLU A 79 8.85 -15.16 0.40
C GLU A 79 9.69 -14.15 -0.39
N ARG A 80 9.28 -13.84 -1.64
CA ARG A 80 9.95 -12.81 -2.46
C ARG A 80 9.90 -11.43 -1.82
N GLU A 81 8.76 -11.05 -1.25
CA GLU A 81 8.62 -9.79 -0.53
C GLU A 81 9.54 -9.74 0.69
N CYS A 82 9.58 -10.81 1.50
CA CYS A 82 10.48 -10.90 2.66
C CYS A 82 11.95 -10.79 2.25
N ALA A 83 12.36 -11.53 1.21
CA ALA A 83 13.73 -11.52 0.70
C ALA A 83 14.13 -10.11 0.21
N PHE A 84 13.27 -9.46 -0.58
CA PHE A 84 13.53 -8.10 -1.03
C PHE A 84 13.57 -7.09 0.13
N LEU A 85 12.70 -7.23 1.13
CA LEU A 85 12.70 -6.35 2.31
C LEU A 85 13.98 -6.49 3.14
N LEU A 86 14.51 -7.70 3.29
CA LEU A 86 15.82 -7.93 3.94
C LEU A 86 16.94 -7.23 3.17
N GLU A 87 16.94 -7.33 1.84
CA GLU A 87 17.89 -6.64 0.97
C GLU A 87 17.75 -5.11 1.05
N ALA A 88 16.51 -4.60 0.95
CA ALA A 88 16.18 -3.19 1.03
C ALA A 88 16.61 -2.59 2.37
N SER A 89 16.55 -3.35 3.47
CA SER A 89 17.01 -2.94 4.80
C SER A 89 18.52 -2.63 4.84
N MET A 90 19.30 -3.24 3.94
CA MET A 90 20.74 -3.03 3.80
C MET A 90 21.13 -2.07 2.66
N HIS A 91 20.18 -1.77 1.76
CA HIS A 91 20.43 -0.94 0.59
C HIS A 91 20.54 0.55 0.96
N HIS A 92 21.56 1.24 0.41
CA HIS A 92 21.92 2.61 0.77
C HIS A 92 20.76 3.62 0.67
N PHE A 93 19.89 3.48 -0.33
CA PHE A 93 18.72 4.32 -0.51
C PHE A 93 17.45 3.70 0.08
N LEU A 94 17.23 2.39 -0.12
CA LEU A 94 15.93 1.78 0.17
C LEU A 94 15.71 1.55 1.67
N LYS A 95 16.76 1.52 2.49
CA LYS A 95 16.65 1.39 3.94
C LYS A 95 15.82 2.52 4.58
N GLU A 96 15.79 3.70 3.97
CA GLU A 96 15.00 4.85 4.44
C GLU A 96 13.59 4.91 3.84
N TRP A 97 13.31 4.07 2.84
CA TRP A 97 12.04 4.05 2.10
C TRP A 97 11.21 2.82 2.41
N ALA A 98 11.82 1.65 2.62
CA ALA A 98 11.13 0.41 2.91
C ALA A 98 11.06 0.15 4.43
N PRO A 99 10.03 -0.56 4.91
CA PRO A 99 10.01 -1.07 6.28
C PRO A 99 11.23 -1.94 6.58
N GLN A 100 11.83 -1.75 7.75
CA GLN A 100 12.97 -2.53 8.21
C GLN A 100 12.52 -3.96 8.51
N CYS A 101 13.09 -4.92 7.80
CA CYS A 101 12.70 -6.33 7.86
C CYS A 101 13.50 -7.08 8.92
N VAL A 102 12.81 -7.88 9.73
CA VAL A 102 13.45 -8.85 10.63
C VAL A 102 13.60 -10.20 9.92
N GLY A 103 12.58 -10.60 9.15
CA GLY A 103 12.57 -11.83 8.38
C GLY A 103 11.23 -12.57 8.46
N SER A 104 11.26 -13.85 8.10
CA SER A 104 10.09 -14.73 8.16
C SER A 104 9.93 -15.37 9.55
N ARG A 105 8.69 -15.51 10.02
CA ARG A 105 8.34 -16.20 11.26
C ARG A 105 7.10 -17.05 11.08
N ASN A 106 7.14 -18.29 11.57
CA ASN A 106 5.94 -19.09 11.70
C ASN A 106 5.18 -18.69 12.97
N PHE A 107 3.90 -18.36 12.84
CA PHE A 107 3.04 -17.97 13.94
C PHE A 107 1.59 -18.37 13.66
N GLU A 108 0.95 -19.04 14.62
CA GLU A 108 -0.43 -19.53 14.53
C GLU A 108 -0.72 -20.34 13.24
N GLY A 109 0.21 -21.20 12.83
CA GLY A 109 0.03 -22.10 11.68
C GLY A 109 0.17 -21.41 10.32
N ALA A 110 0.65 -20.17 10.27
CA ALA A 110 0.96 -19.47 9.02
C ALA A 110 2.37 -18.87 9.04
N MET A 111 2.92 -18.65 7.85
CA MET A 111 4.18 -17.91 7.69
C MET A 111 3.89 -16.41 7.60
N TRP A 112 4.66 -15.61 8.32
CA TRP A 112 4.54 -14.16 8.39
C TRP A 112 5.89 -13.51 8.09
N THR A 113 5.87 -12.34 7.49
CA THR A 113 7.02 -11.45 7.39
C THR A 113 6.91 -10.42 8.51
N GLU A 114 7.93 -10.36 9.36
CA GLU A 114 8.03 -9.40 10.46
C GLU A 114 8.86 -8.17 10.00
N MET A 115 8.29 -6.98 10.17
CA MET A 115 8.91 -5.71 9.76
C MET A 115 8.53 -4.55 10.70
N SER A 116 9.25 -3.42 10.59
CA SER A 116 8.94 -2.20 11.36
C SER A 116 7.58 -1.62 11.01
N ASN A 117 6.87 -1.13 12.02
CA ASN A 117 5.59 -0.44 11.86
C ASN A 117 5.79 1.04 11.53
N THR A 118 5.59 1.40 10.26
CA THR A 118 5.65 2.80 9.78
C THR A 118 4.64 3.72 10.48
N LEU A 119 3.61 3.18 11.14
CA LEU A 119 2.57 3.93 11.84
C LEU A 119 2.76 3.98 13.36
N ALA A 120 3.82 3.35 13.89
CA ALA A 120 4.06 3.28 15.33
C ALA A 120 4.10 4.67 15.97
N GLY A 121 3.35 4.88 17.05
CA GLY A 121 3.30 6.15 17.77
C GLY A 121 2.38 7.22 17.18
N LEU A 122 1.73 6.99 16.03
CA LEU A 122 0.63 7.86 15.59
C LEU A 122 -0.61 7.54 16.43
N VAL A 123 -1.21 8.55 17.06
CA VAL A 123 -2.42 8.39 17.88
C VAL A 123 -3.63 8.12 16.99
N SER A 124 -3.76 8.93 15.92
CA SER A 124 -4.82 8.82 14.95
C SER A 124 -4.21 8.81 13.53
N PRO A 125 -3.60 7.70 13.08
CA PRO A 125 -3.04 7.60 11.73
C PRO A 125 -4.08 7.85 10.64
N VAL A 126 -3.79 8.78 9.72
CA VAL A 126 -4.55 9.01 8.48
C VAL A 126 -3.64 8.62 7.32
N VAL A 127 -4.10 7.72 6.45
CA VAL A 127 -3.23 7.03 5.47
C VAL A 127 -3.73 7.19 4.04
N LEU A 128 -2.81 7.29 3.09
CA LEU A 128 -3.07 7.26 1.64
C LEU A 128 -2.09 6.32 0.94
N ASP A 129 -2.62 5.39 0.14
CA ASP A 129 -1.87 4.41 -0.64
C ASP A 129 -1.92 4.79 -2.14
N LEU A 130 -0.75 5.11 -2.68
CA LEU A 130 -0.54 5.51 -4.07
C LEU A 130 0.24 4.42 -4.79
N LYS A 131 -0.45 3.61 -5.59
CA LYS A 131 0.20 2.55 -6.37
C LYS A 131 0.92 3.14 -7.57
N LEU A 132 2.21 2.80 -7.70
CA LEU A 132 3.08 3.27 -8.77
C LEU A 132 3.06 2.34 -9.98
N GLY A 133 3.44 2.90 -11.13
CA GLY A 133 3.61 2.21 -12.40
C GLY A 133 2.47 2.50 -13.40
N THR A 134 2.86 2.82 -14.63
CA THR A 134 2.01 2.71 -15.83
C THR A 134 1.69 1.25 -16.17
N GLN A 135 2.55 0.33 -15.75
CA GLN A 135 2.44 -1.11 -15.87
C GLN A 135 2.57 -1.72 -14.48
N THR A 136 1.57 -2.50 -14.07
CA THR A 136 1.59 -3.17 -12.75
C THR A 136 1.59 -4.70 -12.84
N TRP A 137 1.64 -5.25 -14.06
CA TRP A 137 1.90 -6.67 -14.30
C TRP A 137 3.40 -6.88 -14.48
N HIS A 138 3.93 -7.94 -13.88
CA HIS A 138 5.35 -8.30 -13.94
C HIS A 138 5.65 -9.18 -15.18
N PRO A 139 6.92 -9.33 -15.61
CA PRO A 139 7.27 -10.06 -16.84
C PRO A 139 6.78 -11.52 -16.89
N GLY A 140 6.68 -12.18 -15.73
CA GLY A 140 6.15 -13.54 -15.60
C GLY A 140 4.64 -13.65 -15.32
N ALA A 141 3.85 -12.59 -15.53
CA ALA A 141 2.41 -12.62 -15.32
C ALA A 141 1.72 -13.44 -16.43
N SER A 142 0.70 -14.23 -16.07
CA SER A 142 -0.15 -14.90 -17.07
C SER A 142 -0.93 -13.88 -17.91
N ASP A 143 -1.37 -14.28 -19.10
CA ASP A 143 -2.16 -13.42 -19.99
C ASP A 143 -3.41 -12.86 -19.32
N ASP A 144 -4.11 -13.68 -18.52
CA ASP A 144 -5.29 -13.24 -17.79
C ASP A 144 -4.94 -12.17 -16.73
N LYS A 145 -3.84 -12.36 -16.00
CA LYS A 145 -3.37 -11.35 -15.03
C LYS A 145 -2.95 -10.09 -15.75
N ARG A 146 -2.23 -10.20 -16.87
CA ARG A 146 -1.84 -9.05 -17.70
C ARG A 146 -3.07 -8.26 -18.16
N LYS A 147 -4.06 -8.91 -18.77
CA LYS A 147 -5.32 -8.28 -19.21
C LYS A 147 -6.05 -7.59 -18.06
N GLN A 148 -6.13 -8.22 -16.89
CA GLN A 148 -6.75 -7.60 -15.70
C GLN A 148 -6.01 -6.33 -15.25
N HIS A 149 -4.68 -6.35 -15.26
CA HIS A 149 -3.88 -5.20 -14.86
C HIS A 149 -3.92 -4.08 -15.91
N GLU A 150 -3.94 -4.40 -17.19
CA GLU A 150 -4.13 -3.44 -18.29
C GLU A 150 -5.52 -2.78 -18.23
N ALA A 151 -6.58 -3.57 -18.00
CA ALA A 151 -7.93 -3.03 -17.82
C ALA A 151 -8.01 -2.06 -16.63
N LYS A 152 -7.37 -2.40 -15.49
CA LYS A 152 -7.25 -1.49 -14.34
C LYS A 152 -6.46 -0.23 -14.67
N ALA A 153 -5.39 -0.34 -15.44
CA ALA A 153 -4.59 0.82 -15.84
C ALA A 153 -5.38 1.75 -16.77
N ALA A 154 -6.21 1.21 -17.65
CA ALA A 154 -7.09 1.97 -18.55
C ALA A 154 -8.26 2.66 -17.82
N GLN A 155 -8.74 2.08 -16.71
CA GLN A 155 -9.87 2.61 -15.92
C GLN A 155 -9.43 3.54 -14.77
N SER A 156 -8.13 3.79 -14.63
CA SER A 156 -7.58 4.61 -13.55
C SER A 156 -6.53 5.58 -14.07
N THR A 157 -6.00 6.41 -13.18
CA THR A 157 -4.88 7.29 -13.52
C THR A 157 -3.57 6.55 -13.80
N SER A 158 -3.44 5.24 -13.52
CA SER A 158 -2.17 4.53 -13.71
C SER A 158 -1.67 4.56 -15.15
N GLY A 159 -2.53 4.31 -16.15
CA GLY A 159 -2.09 4.23 -17.54
C GLY A 159 -1.45 5.52 -18.07
N ILE A 160 -1.94 6.67 -17.61
CA ILE A 160 -1.54 8.00 -18.11
C ILE A 160 -0.55 8.68 -17.14
N LEU A 161 -0.82 8.62 -15.84
CA LEU A 161 -0.07 9.33 -14.79
C LEU A 161 1.00 8.46 -14.12
N GLY A 162 1.01 7.15 -14.38
CA GLY A 162 1.91 6.22 -13.71
C GLY A 162 1.65 6.04 -12.20
N VAL A 163 0.52 6.55 -11.69
CA VAL A 163 0.13 6.45 -10.29
C VAL A 163 -1.38 6.40 -10.16
N ARG A 164 -1.91 5.69 -9.15
CA ARG A 164 -3.35 5.72 -8.78
C ARG A 164 -3.58 5.58 -7.28
N VAL A 165 -4.68 6.15 -6.81
CA VAL A 165 -5.14 6.00 -5.42
C VAL A 165 -5.83 4.64 -5.26
N THR A 166 -5.23 3.74 -4.47
CA THR A 166 -5.80 2.39 -4.25
C THR A 166 -6.69 2.33 -3.02
N GLY A 167 -6.34 3.11 -1.99
CA GLY A 167 -7.05 3.18 -0.73
C GLY A 167 -6.52 4.32 0.13
N GLY A 168 -7.35 4.84 1.01
CA GLY A 168 -6.92 5.83 1.99
C GLY A 168 -8.09 6.52 2.67
N GLN A 169 -7.76 7.53 3.45
CA GLN A 169 -8.69 8.38 4.17
C GLN A 169 -8.34 9.83 3.93
N LEU A 170 -9.34 10.65 3.60
CA LEU A 170 -9.25 12.09 3.57
C LEU A 170 -9.93 12.66 4.81
N ARG A 171 -9.44 13.79 5.30
CA ARG A 171 -10.04 14.50 6.42
C ARG A 171 -10.91 15.64 5.88
N THR A 172 -12.12 15.79 6.42
CA THR A 172 -13.02 16.90 6.07
C THR A 172 -12.65 18.19 6.80
N ALA A 173 -12.34 18.08 8.10
CA ALA A 173 -11.82 19.13 8.97
C ALA A 173 -11.08 18.52 10.16
N PHE A 174 -10.32 19.32 10.93
CA PHE A 174 -9.78 18.85 12.21
C PHE A 174 -10.92 18.36 13.13
N GLY A 175 -10.72 17.23 13.81
CA GLY A 175 -11.77 16.56 14.59
C GLY A 175 -12.94 15.97 13.78
N GLY A 176 -13.01 16.22 12.46
CA GLY A 176 -14.10 15.75 11.60
C GLY A 176 -13.99 14.28 11.18
N ALA A 177 -15.06 13.80 10.55
CA ALA A 177 -15.12 12.45 10.01
C ALA A 177 -14.07 12.21 8.91
N LEU A 178 -13.53 10.98 8.89
CA LEU A 178 -12.67 10.53 7.82
C LEU A 178 -13.50 10.03 6.65
N GLU A 179 -13.19 10.54 5.46
CA GLU A 179 -13.79 10.12 4.21
C GLU A 179 -12.92 9.03 3.56
N PRO A 180 -13.44 7.81 3.33
CA PRO A 180 -12.69 6.80 2.61
C PRO A 180 -12.50 7.20 1.14
N ILE A 181 -11.36 6.84 0.54
CA ILE A 181 -11.08 7.09 -0.87
C ILE A 181 -10.32 5.92 -1.52
N GLY A 182 -10.36 5.84 -2.84
CA GLY A 182 -9.62 4.87 -3.64
C GLY A 182 -10.49 3.75 -4.20
N ALA A 183 -9.90 2.98 -5.12
CA ALA A 183 -10.59 1.92 -5.85
C ALA A 183 -11.26 0.87 -4.94
N LYS A 184 -10.62 0.50 -3.83
CA LYS A 184 -11.20 -0.48 -2.88
C LYS A 184 -12.43 0.04 -2.14
N MET A 185 -12.54 1.36 -1.98
CA MET A 185 -13.67 2.02 -1.32
C MET A 185 -14.75 2.45 -2.31
N LYS A 186 -14.65 2.01 -3.58
CA LYS A 186 -15.54 2.42 -4.70
C LYS A 186 -15.61 3.94 -4.87
N ARG A 187 -14.54 4.64 -4.50
CA ARG A 187 -14.38 6.11 -4.58
C ARG A 187 -13.10 6.41 -5.35
N GLU A 188 -13.11 5.99 -6.62
CA GLU A 188 -11.94 6.07 -7.50
C GLU A 188 -11.61 7.51 -7.88
N VAL A 189 -10.30 7.78 -7.89
CA VAL A 189 -9.69 8.95 -8.52
C VAL A 189 -9.28 8.53 -9.93
N ARG A 190 -9.84 9.18 -10.95
CA ARG A 190 -9.70 8.79 -12.35
C ARG A 190 -9.03 9.84 -13.22
N THR A 191 -8.95 11.08 -12.75
CA THR A 191 -8.32 12.18 -13.50
C THR A 191 -7.19 12.84 -12.72
N GLU A 192 -6.32 13.56 -13.42
CA GLU A 192 -5.25 14.33 -12.78
C GLU A 192 -5.77 15.44 -11.85
N PRO A 193 -6.79 16.25 -12.22
CA PRO A 193 -7.38 17.22 -11.30
C PRO A 193 -7.94 16.59 -10.02
N GLU A 194 -8.59 15.43 -10.13
CA GLU A 194 -9.07 14.68 -8.96
C GLU A 194 -7.92 14.18 -8.09
N LEU A 195 -6.80 13.75 -8.69
CA LEU A 195 -5.60 13.34 -7.97
C LEU A 195 -4.96 14.52 -7.24
N LEU A 196 -4.84 15.67 -7.90
CA LEU A 196 -4.34 16.90 -7.28
C LEU A 196 -5.23 17.31 -6.10
N GLU A 197 -6.54 17.27 -6.27
CA GLU A 197 -7.51 17.57 -5.21
C GLU A 197 -7.41 16.56 -4.05
N CYS A 198 -7.26 15.27 -4.35
CA CYS A 198 -7.02 14.23 -3.33
C CYS A 198 -5.75 14.53 -2.52
N LEU A 199 -4.64 14.85 -3.18
CA LEU A 199 -3.38 15.20 -2.53
C LEU A 199 -3.49 16.50 -1.73
N ARG A 200 -4.20 17.51 -2.25
CA ARG A 200 -4.46 18.78 -1.54
C ARG A 200 -5.23 18.55 -0.24
N ARG A 201 -6.25 17.71 -0.28
CA ARG A 201 -7.09 17.35 0.88
C ARG A 201 -6.35 16.46 1.88
N PHE A 202 -5.42 15.63 1.43
CA PHE A 202 -4.61 14.78 2.30
C PHE A 202 -3.46 15.54 2.96
N LEU A 203 -2.71 16.34 2.18
CA LEU A 203 -1.56 17.14 2.64
C LEU A 203 -2.04 18.47 3.22
N VAL A 204 -2.73 18.37 4.35
CA VAL A 204 -3.52 19.44 4.97
C VAL A 204 -2.69 20.66 5.41
N SER A 205 -1.38 20.51 5.64
CA SER A 205 -0.52 21.59 6.12
C SER A 205 0.67 21.85 5.19
N ALA A 206 1.21 23.07 5.21
CA ALA A 206 2.40 23.43 4.43
C ALA A 206 3.63 22.54 4.74
N PRO A 207 3.94 22.19 6.00
CA PRO A 207 5.02 21.24 6.31
C PRO A 207 4.84 19.86 5.66
N LEU A 208 3.62 19.32 5.61
CA LEU A 208 3.36 18.04 4.92
C LEU A 208 3.63 18.16 3.42
N ARG A 209 3.17 19.24 2.78
CA ARG A 209 3.38 19.49 1.33
C ARG A 209 4.86 19.63 0.99
N LEU A 210 5.62 20.39 1.79
CA LEU A 210 7.06 20.55 1.61
C LEU A 210 7.82 19.22 1.79
N THR A 211 7.44 18.44 2.81
CA THR A 211 8.04 17.12 3.04
C THR A 211 7.74 16.18 1.89
N PHE A 212 6.50 16.17 1.40
CA PHE A 212 6.08 15.37 0.25
C PHE A 212 6.88 15.74 -1.01
N LEU A 213 6.99 17.03 -1.34
CA LEU A 213 7.78 17.51 -2.49
C LEU A 213 9.24 17.06 -2.40
N ARG A 214 9.90 17.29 -1.27
CA ARG A 214 11.31 16.90 -1.07
C ARG A 214 11.51 15.39 -1.23
N LYS A 215 10.59 14.59 -0.69
CA LYS A 215 10.66 13.13 -0.79
C LYS A 215 10.40 12.64 -2.22
N MET A 216 9.45 13.24 -2.95
CA MET A 216 9.22 12.90 -4.36
C MET A 216 10.39 13.30 -5.25
N GLN A 217 11.08 14.42 -4.99
CA GLN A 217 12.31 14.77 -5.69
C GLN A 217 13.39 13.71 -5.49
N ALA A 218 13.69 13.35 -4.24
CA ALA A 218 14.69 12.32 -3.93
C ALA A 218 14.34 10.95 -4.54
N LEU A 219 13.06 10.60 -4.58
CA LEU A 219 12.60 9.36 -5.19
C LEU A 219 12.73 9.39 -6.72
N GLU A 220 12.45 10.51 -7.36
CA GLU A 220 12.64 10.70 -8.81
C GLU A 220 14.12 10.63 -9.20
N ASP A 221 15.00 11.29 -8.43
CA ASP A 221 16.44 11.26 -8.65
C ASP A 221 16.99 9.83 -8.55
N TRP A 222 16.47 9.03 -7.61
CA TRP A 222 16.84 7.62 -7.50
C TRP A 222 16.30 6.78 -8.65
N PHE A 223 15.00 6.87 -8.97
CA PHE A 223 14.39 6.10 -10.07
C PHE A 223 14.97 6.46 -11.45
N SER A 224 15.46 7.68 -11.64
CA SER A 224 16.06 8.13 -12.91
C SER A 224 17.49 7.66 -13.12
N SER A 225 18.17 7.21 -12.06
CA SER A 225 19.59 6.79 -12.10
C SER A 225 19.78 5.30 -11.84
N GLN A 226 18.98 4.69 -10.94
CA GLN A 226 19.07 3.28 -10.63
C GLN A 226 18.54 2.44 -11.81
N THR A 227 19.23 1.34 -12.11
CA THR A 227 18.81 0.36 -13.13
C THR A 227 18.62 -1.04 -12.55
N GLU A 228 18.90 -1.21 -11.27
CA GLU A 228 18.96 -2.50 -10.62
C GLU A 228 17.57 -3.08 -10.42
N PHE A 229 16.60 -2.28 -9.97
CA PHE A 229 15.28 -2.75 -9.56
C PHE A 229 14.17 -2.20 -10.46
N ALA A 230 13.23 -3.08 -10.81
CA ALA A 230 11.95 -2.72 -11.40
C ALA A 230 10.80 -3.21 -10.51
N PHE A 231 9.87 -2.32 -10.19
CA PHE A 231 8.83 -2.50 -9.20
C PHE A 231 7.48 -2.65 -9.88
N PHE A 232 6.82 -3.80 -9.74
CA PHE A 232 5.52 -4.04 -10.36
C PHE A 232 4.41 -4.07 -9.32
N GLY A 233 3.63 -2.99 -9.27
CA GLY A 233 2.50 -2.88 -8.36
C GLY A 233 2.88 -2.56 -6.91
N SER A 234 4.08 -2.06 -6.65
CA SER A 234 4.44 -1.41 -5.39
C SER A 234 3.73 -0.06 -5.21
N SER A 235 3.69 0.43 -3.98
CA SER A 235 3.01 1.68 -3.63
C SER A 235 3.93 2.63 -2.84
N VAL A 236 3.65 3.92 -2.92
CA VAL A 236 4.05 4.91 -1.92
C VAL A 236 2.93 5.01 -0.89
N LEU A 237 3.24 4.72 0.36
CA LEU A 237 2.35 4.91 1.50
C LEU A 237 2.64 6.25 2.14
N LEU A 238 1.60 7.06 2.35
CA LEU A 238 1.66 8.31 3.10
C LEU A 238 0.87 8.16 4.40
N ALA A 239 1.38 8.72 5.49
CA ALA A 239 0.67 8.79 6.75
C ALA A 239 1.04 10.03 7.56
N PHE A 240 0.09 10.54 8.34
CA PHE A 240 0.34 11.56 9.36
C PHE A 240 -0.56 11.32 10.57
N ASP A 241 -0.28 11.99 11.69
CA ASP A 241 -1.15 11.93 12.87
C ASP A 241 -2.32 12.90 12.74
N GLY A 242 -3.50 12.34 12.53
CA GLY A 242 -4.75 13.09 12.48
C GLY A 242 -5.32 13.48 13.85
N ALA A 243 -4.66 13.15 14.96
CA ALA A 243 -4.99 13.73 16.27
C ALA A 243 -4.51 15.19 16.38
N LEU A 244 -3.64 15.62 15.45
CA LEU A 244 -3.09 16.97 15.41
C LEU A 244 -3.91 17.87 14.47
N GLU A 245 -4.18 19.10 14.92
CA GLU A 245 -4.85 20.12 14.10
C GLU A 245 -3.97 20.59 12.94
N SER A 246 -2.68 20.77 13.22
CA SER A 246 -1.67 21.15 12.23
C SER A 246 -0.52 20.14 12.24
N PRO A 247 -0.68 18.97 11.61
CA PRO A 247 0.36 17.95 11.56
C PRO A 247 1.58 18.47 10.80
N THR A 248 2.77 18.28 11.35
CA THR A 248 4.03 18.73 10.75
C THR A 248 4.88 17.57 10.22
N GLU A 249 4.63 16.35 10.68
CA GLU A 249 5.35 15.14 10.30
C GLU A 249 4.55 14.34 9.25
N LEU A 250 5.13 14.17 8.06
CA LEU A 250 4.65 13.24 7.05
C LEU A 250 5.52 11.97 7.08
N ARG A 251 4.92 10.83 7.37
CA ARG A 251 5.55 9.53 7.16
C ARG A 251 5.29 9.07 5.75
N ILE A 252 6.36 8.66 5.07
CA ILE A 252 6.33 8.24 3.68
C ILE A 252 7.29 7.09 3.45
N GLY A 253 6.85 6.07 2.72
CA GLY A 253 7.68 4.92 2.38
C GLY A 253 7.13 4.12 1.21
N LEU A 254 7.99 3.31 0.60
CA LEU A 254 7.62 2.30 -0.38
C LEU A 254 7.11 1.05 0.34
N ILE A 255 6.05 0.45 -0.18
CA ILE A 255 5.48 -0.80 0.31
C ILE A 255 5.11 -1.71 -0.86
N ASP A 256 4.76 -2.96 -0.55
CA ASP A 256 4.38 -4.02 -1.49
C ASP A 256 5.48 -4.42 -2.47
N PHE A 257 6.33 -5.33 -2.01
CA PHE A 257 7.45 -5.83 -2.79
C PHE A 257 7.34 -7.29 -3.28
N PRO A 258 6.16 -7.91 -3.48
CA PRO A 258 6.11 -9.30 -3.96
C PRO A 258 6.59 -9.48 -5.42
N HIS A 259 6.77 -8.37 -6.13
CA HIS A 259 7.10 -8.30 -7.56
C HIS A 259 8.14 -7.22 -7.86
N VAL A 260 9.29 -7.29 -7.19
CA VAL A 260 10.49 -6.52 -7.55
C VAL A 260 11.45 -7.43 -8.32
N TYR A 261 11.95 -6.96 -9.46
CA TYR A 261 12.79 -7.75 -10.36
C TYR A 261 14.07 -6.99 -10.70
N ARG A 262 15.15 -7.74 -10.92
CA ARG A 262 16.42 -7.20 -11.41
C ARG A 262 16.44 -7.19 -12.94
N LEU A 263 16.19 -6.04 -13.54
CA LEU A 263 16.04 -5.91 -15.00
C LEU A 263 17.17 -5.15 -15.70
N ASN A 264 18.15 -4.61 -14.95
CA ASN A 264 19.29 -3.86 -15.50
C ASN A 264 18.87 -2.72 -16.46
N GLN A 265 17.75 -2.08 -16.15
CA GLN A 265 17.21 -0.96 -16.92
C GLN A 265 16.48 0.01 -15.99
N ILE A 266 16.34 1.26 -16.42
CA ILE A 266 15.52 2.25 -15.70
C ILE A 266 14.07 1.77 -15.68
N ASP A 267 13.47 1.74 -14.48
CA ASP A 267 12.03 1.53 -14.32
C ASP A 267 11.25 2.80 -14.73
N ARG A 268 11.05 2.94 -16.05
CA ARG A 268 10.30 4.06 -16.63
C ARG A 268 8.85 4.11 -16.15
N SER A 269 8.31 2.96 -15.73
CA SER A 269 6.93 2.84 -15.30
C SER A 269 6.71 3.54 -13.96
N CYS A 270 7.52 3.19 -12.96
CA CYS A 270 7.51 3.87 -11.66
C CYS A 270 8.01 5.31 -11.78
N LEU A 271 9.04 5.58 -12.58
CA LEU A 271 9.57 6.93 -12.78
C LEU A 271 8.48 7.90 -13.28
N THR A 272 7.63 7.48 -14.23
CA THR A 272 6.49 8.29 -14.69
C THR A 272 5.54 8.66 -13.55
N GLY A 273 5.25 7.70 -12.66
CA GLY A 273 4.42 7.91 -11.49
C GLY A 273 5.02 8.90 -10.50
N VAL A 274 6.29 8.71 -10.16
CA VAL A 274 7.01 9.57 -9.21
C VAL A 274 7.16 10.99 -9.76
N ALA A 275 7.51 11.14 -11.05
CA ALA A 275 7.60 12.44 -11.70
C ALA A 275 6.26 13.19 -11.72
N THR A 276 5.16 12.46 -11.91
CA THR A 276 3.81 13.05 -11.78
C THR A 276 3.55 13.52 -10.36
N LEU A 277 3.83 12.69 -9.35
CA LEU A 277 3.64 13.07 -7.94
C LEU A 277 4.50 14.28 -7.55
N ARG A 278 5.77 14.35 -7.97
CA ARG A 278 6.63 15.52 -7.76
C ARG A 278 6.03 16.77 -8.38
N ARG A 279 5.58 16.69 -9.64
CA ARG A 279 4.97 17.84 -10.34
C ARG A 279 3.71 18.33 -9.62
N LEU A 280 2.83 17.43 -9.19
CA LEU A 280 1.64 17.80 -8.41
C LEU A 280 2.03 18.39 -7.05
N ALA A 281 3.04 17.83 -6.37
CA ALA A 281 3.57 18.37 -5.12
C ALA A 281 4.09 19.80 -5.28
N GLN A 282 4.78 20.09 -6.40
CA GLN A 282 5.26 21.44 -6.72
C GLN A 282 4.09 22.43 -6.82
N SER A 283 3.02 22.06 -7.51
CA SER A 283 1.80 22.89 -7.62
C SER A 283 1.14 23.13 -6.26
N LEU A 284 1.15 22.14 -5.36
CA LEU A 284 0.56 22.27 -4.02
C LEU A 284 1.34 23.18 -3.07
N VAL A 285 2.66 23.29 -3.27
CA VAL A 285 3.52 24.19 -2.50
C VAL A 285 3.43 25.63 -3.04
N ALA A 286 3.16 25.80 -4.34
CA ALA A 286 3.03 27.11 -4.97
C ALA A 286 1.66 27.77 -4.79
N ALA A 287 0.64 27.02 -4.34
CA ALA A 287 -0.74 27.47 -4.13
C ALA A 287 -1.04 27.79 -2.66
#